data_AF-A0A2V8QEJ5-F1
#
_entry.id   AF-A0A2V8QEJ5-F1
#
_cell.length_a   1.000
_cell.length_b   1.000
_cell.length_c   1.000
_cell.angle_alpha   90.00
_cell.angle_beta   90.00
_cell.angle_gamma   90.00
#
_symmetry.space_group_name_H-M   'P 1'
#
loop_
_entity.id
_entity.type
_entity.pdbx_description
1 polymer ?
#
loop_
_entity_poly.entity_id
_entity_poly.type
_entity_poly.pdbx_seq_one_letter_code
_entity_poly.pdbx_strand_id
1 'polypeptide(L)'
;MKMNRITLVIAIFILFLSSTAMRAQSVARVYRPTSDVAAADANARAIAALKRLETQVIVYRSLADFQESGKLARVSLQTFQQELSEVTREVQPVIMQMSGSKLKIKLTNTLDAFRDGAYWWQQVDQPRVVNVSALAATEVSQSSSDTAFLSTVPYTVAINWRQAHTYLTQAETLAK
;
A
#
# COMPACT_ATOMS: atom_id res chain seq x y z
N MET A 1 -31.87 43.80 -69.87
CA MET A 1 -31.49 42.38 -69.81
C MET A 1 -32.34 41.71 -68.74
N LYS A 2 -33.38 40.94 -69.12
CA LYS A 2 -34.36 40.35 -68.19
C LYS A 2 -33.79 39.07 -67.59
N MET A 3 -33.47 39.11 -66.30
CA MET A 3 -32.95 37.96 -65.56
C MET A 3 -34.11 36.99 -65.26
N ASN A 4 -33.96 35.75 -65.74
CA ASN A 4 -35.02 34.75 -65.76
C ASN A 4 -35.19 34.16 -64.34
N ARG A 5 -36.36 34.34 -63.72
CA ARG A 5 -36.66 33.92 -62.34
C ARG A 5 -36.60 32.41 -62.11
N ILE A 6 -36.61 31.62 -63.19
CA ILE A 6 -36.58 30.16 -63.18
C ILE A 6 -35.19 29.63 -62.76
N THR A 7 -34.12 30.38 -63.04
CA THR A 7 -32.75 29.93 -62.74
C THR A 7 -32.41 30.00 -61.25
N LEU A 8 -33.14 30.81 -60.47
CA LEU A 8 -32.91 30.95 -59.02
C LEU A 8 -33.51 29.78 -58.21
N VAL A 9 -34.58 29.15 -58.69
CA VAL A 9 -35.28 28.07 -57.96
C VAL A 9 -34.49 26.75 -58.02
N ILE A 10 -33.77 26.50 -59.11
CA ILE A 10 -32.96 25.28 -59.29
C ILE A 10 -31.74 25.28 -58.35
N ALA A 11 -31.18 26.45 -58.02
CA ALA A 11 -30.03 26.56 -57.12
C ALA A 11 -30.38 26.25 -55.65
N ILE A 12 -31.65 26.40 -55.25
CA ILE A 12 -32.09 26.14 -53.86
C ILE A 12 -32.36 24.64 -53.63
N PHE A 13 -32.75 23.88 -54.67
CA PHE A 13 -33.07 22.46 -54.53
C PHE A 13 -31.83 21.56 -54.36
N ILE A 14 -30.65 22.01 -54.83
CA ILE A 14 -29.40 21.23 -54.72
C ILE A 14 -28.79 21.30 -53.31
N LEU A 15 -29.14 22.32 -52.51
CA LEU A 15 -28.61 22.49 -51.14
C LEU A 15 -29.29 21.63 -50.07
N PHE A 16 -30.39 20.94 -50.39
CA PHE A 16 -31.14 20.10 -49.42
C PHE A 16 -30.82 18.61 -49.49
N LEU A 17 -29.93 18.16 -50.39
CA LEU A 17 -29.56 16.73 -50.55
C LEU A 17 -28.17 16.36 -50.04
N SER A 18 -27.38 17.31 -49.53
CA SER A 18 -26.17 17.00 -48.78
C SER A 18 -26.52 16.65 -47.33
N SER A 19 -27.19 15.50 -47.16
CA SER A 19 -27.23 14.77 -45.90
C SER A 19 -25.79 14.40 -45.53
N THR A 20 -25.12 15.28 -44.79
CA THR A 20 -23.91 14.91 -44.07
C THR A 20 -24.32 13.87 -43.03
N ALA A 21 -24.16 12.60 -43.38
CA ALA A 21 -23.97 11.54 -42.40
C ALA A 21 -22.69 11.89 -41.63
N MET A 22 -22.83 12.73 -40.61
CA MET A 22 -21.79 12.90 -39.61
C MET A 22 -21.77 11.57 -38.86
N ARG A 23 -20.88 10.69 -39.33
CA ARG A 23 -20.43 9.52 -38.61
C ARG A 23 -20.13 10.02 -37.21
N ALA A 24 -20.96 9.60 -36.24
CA ALA A 24 -20.56 9.59 -34.85
C ALA A 24 -19.25 8.81 -34.83
N GLN A 25 -18.14 9.54 -34.78
CA GLN A 25 -16.84 8.96 -34.49
C GLN A 25 -16.98 8.46 -33.07
N SER A 26 -17.34 7.19 -32.94
CA SER A 26 -17.00 6.41 -31.78
C SER A 26 -15.52 6.64 -31.59
N VAL A 27 -15.17 7.47 -30.60
CA VAL A 27 -13.84 7.48 -30.01
C VAL A 27 -13.75 6.14 -29.32
N ALA A 28 -13.50 5.10 -30.13
CA ALA A 28 -12.90 3.88 -29.66
C ALA A 28 -11.62 4.37 -28.97
N ARG A 29 -11.67 4.37 -27.63
CA ARG A 29 -10.54 4.67 -26.76
C ARG A 29 -9.31 4.09 -27.43
N VAL A 30 -8.38 4.97 -27.78
CA VAL A 30 -7.02 4.59 -28.13
C VAL A 30 -6.59 3.59 -27.06
N TYR A 31 -6.33 2.39 -27.56
CA TYR A 31 -5.79 1.23 -26.90
C TYR A 31 -4.89 1.65 -25.72
N ARG A 32 -5.15 1.10 -24.53
CA ARG A 32 -4.52 1.46 -23.26
C ARG A 32 -3.42 0.46 -22.81
N PRO A 33 -2.54 -0.08 -23.67
CA PRO A 33 -1.53 -1.02 -23.20
C PRO A 33 -0.47 -0.30 -22.36
N THR A 34 -0.17 0.97 -22.63
CA THR A 34 0.93 1.69 -21.96
C THR A 34 0.60 2.00 -20.49
N SER A 35 -0.64 2.39 -20.16
CA SER A 35 -0.97 2.67 -18.76
C SER A 35 -1.18 1.41 -17.93
N ASP A 36 -1.68 0.34 -18.54
CA ASP A 36 -1.93 -0.92 -17.83
C ASP A 36 -0.61 -1.66 -17.55
N VAL A 37 0.35 -1.61 -18.49
CA VAL A 37 1.72 -2.11 -18.27
C VAL A 37 2.45 -1.29 -17.20
N ALA A 38 2.35 0.05 -17.25
CA ALA A 38 2.96 0.91 -16.23
C ALA A 38 2.35 0.69 -14.83
N ALA A 39 1.03 0.44 -14.75
CA ALA A 39 0.36 0.11 -13.50
C ALA A 39 0.76 -1.27 -12.99
N ALA A 40 0.85 -2.28 -13.86
CA ALA A 40 1.32 -3.62 -13.48
C ALA A 40 2.76 -3.60 -12.96
N ASP A 41 3.65 -2.85 -13.62
CA ASP A 41 5.02 -2.63 -13.16
C ASP A 41 5.08 -1.93 -11.80
N ALA A 42 4.30 -0.86 -11.61
CA ALA A 42 4.23 -0.16 -10.33
C ALA A 42 3.70 -1.07 -9.20
N ASN A 43 2.71 -1.91 -9.48
CA ASN A 43 2.17 -2.88 -8.52
C ASN A 43 3.23 -3.93 -8.16
N ALA A 44 3.95 -4.47 -9.14
CA ALA A 44 5.01 -5.44 -8.92
C ALA A 44 6.15 -4.85 -8.09
N ARG A 45 6.54 -3.60 -8.37
CA ARG A 45 7.52 -2.85 -7.57
C ARG A 45 7.05 -2.63 -6.13
N ALA A 46 5.80 -2.23 -5.94
CA ALA A 46 5.23 -2.06 -4.60
C ALA A 46 5.24 -3.37 -3.78
N ILE A 47 4.88 -4.50 -4.41
CA ILE A 47 4.94 -5.83 -3.77
C ILE A 47 6.40 -6.20 -3.43
N ALA A 48 7.33 -5.98 -4.35
CA ALA A 48 8.75 -6.26 -4.13
C ALA A 48 9.33 -5.43 -2.97
N ALA A 49 8.96 -4.15 -2.87
CA ALA A 49 9.36 -3.28 -1.77
C ALA A 49 8.81 -3.78 -0.42
N LEU A 50 7.53 -4.17 -0.34
CA LEU A 50 6.94 -4.73 0.87
C LEU A 50 7.58 -6.07 1.28
N LYS A 51 8.00 -6.90 0.31
CA LYS A 51 8.77 -8.12 0.59
C LYS A 51 10.11 -7.84 1.26
N ARG A 52 10.76 -6.70 0.98
CA ARG A 52 12.00 -6.33 1.69
C ARG A 52 11.77 -6.15 3.18
N LEU A 53 10.59 -5.67 3.60
CA LEU A 53 10.24 -5.62 5.03
C LEU A 53 9.98 -7.01 5.59
N GLU A 54 9.29 -7.87 4.84
CA GLU A 54 9.00 -9.24 5.27
C GLU A 54 10.27 -10.05 5.54
N THR A 55 11.32 -9.90 4.72
CA THR A 55 12.58 -10.61 4.95
C THR A 55 13.30 -10.19 6.24
N GLN A 56 13.00 -8.99 6.75
CA GLN A 56 13.58 -8.47 7.98
C GLN A 56 12.87 -8.95 9.26
N VAL A 57 11.62 -9.43 9.18
CA VAL A 57 10.80 -9.82 10.35
C VAL A 57 10.58 -11.32 10.44
N ILE A 58 10.39 -11.86 11.64
CA ILE A 58 10.12 -13.29 11.80
C ILE A 58 8.62 -13.53 11.79
N VAL A 59 8.12 -14.15 10.72
CA VAL A 59 6.73 -14.57 10.59
C VAL A 59 6.58 -15.99 11.14
N TYR A 60 6.02 -16.11 12.34
CA TYR A 60 5.75 -17.40 12.97
C TYR A 60 4.45 -18.02 12.43
N ARG A 61 4.38 -19.37 12.39
CA ARG A 61 3.16 -20.06 11.96
C ARG A 61 2.10 -20.04 13.06
N SER A 62 2.55 -20.08 14.32
CA SER A 62 1.69 -20.01 15.50
C SER A 62 2.25 -19.05 16.56
N LEU A 63 1.45 -18.71 17.57
CA LEU A 63 1.96 -17.97 18.74
C LEU A 63 2.81 -18.87 19.66
N ALA A 64 2.62 -20.19 19.63
CA ALA A 64 3.46 -21.13 20.37
C ALA A 64 4.90 -21.13 19.82
N ASP A 65 5.06 -21.15 18.48
CA ASP A 65 6.37 -21.07 17.83
C ASP A 65 7.09 -19.75 18.20
N PHE A 66 6.32 -18.67 18.34
CA PHE A 66 6.84 -17.39 18.80
C PHE A 66 7.30 -17.46 20.26
N GLN A 67 6.53 -18.08 21.15
CA GLN A 67 6.89 -18.25 22.56
C GLN A 67 8.19 -19.04 22.74
N GLU A 68 8.44 -20.04 21.90
CA GLU A 68 9.68 -20.83 21.95
C GLU A 68 10.92 -20.02 21.54
N SER A 69 10.78 -19.09 20.58
CA SER A 69 11.90 -18.34 20.04
C SER A 69 12.11 -16.97 20.70
N GLY A 70 11.03 -16.25 21.01
CA GLY A 70 11.02 -14.92 21.61
C GLY A 70 11.56 -13.77 20.75
N LYS A 71 12.01 -14.04 19.51
CA LYS A 71 12.60 -13.01 18.63
C LYS A 71 11.53 -12.36 17.75
N LEU A 72 11.57 -11.04 17.61
CA LEU A 72 10.60 -10.30 16.80
C LEU A 72 11.03 -10.15 15.34
N ALA A 73 12.34 -10.10 15.09
CA ALA A 73 12.91 -9.80 13.78
C ALA A 73 14.31 -10.38 13.63
N ARG A 74 14.83 -10.30 12.39
CA ARG A 74 16.18 -10.69 12.01
C ARG A 74 17.18 -9.52 12.10
N VAL A 75 16.67 -8.31 12.22
CA VAL A 75 17.45 -7.06 12.28
C VAL A 75 17.11 -6.27 13.54
N SER A 76 17.84 -5.19 13.81
CA SER A 76 17.49 -4.25 14.89
C SER A 76 16.22 -3.45 14.54
N LEU A 77 15.51 -2.94 15.56
CA LEU A 77 14.38 -2.04 15.33
C LEU A 77 14.78 -0.82 14.51
N GLN A 78 15.95 -0.23 14.78
CA GLN A 78 16.46 0.93 14.05
C GLN A 78 16.61 0.63 12.56
N THR A 79 17.23 -0.51 12.21
CA THR A 79 17.38 -0.96 10.82
C THR A 79 16.02 -1.17 10.16
N PHE A 80 15.08 -1.81 10.87
CA PHE A 80 13.74 -2.04 10.34
C PHE A 80 12.98 -0.72 10.10
N GLN A 81 13.05 0.23 11.02
CA GLN A 81 12.39 1.53 10.91
C GLN A 81 12.94 2.37 9.75
N GLN A 82 14.25 2.29 9.49
CA GLN A 82 14.87 2.89 8.32
C GLN A 82 14.27 2.30 7.03
N GLU A 83 14.28 0.97 6.87
CA GLU A 83 13.68 0.32 5.69
C GLU A 83 12.18 0.64 5.56
N LEU A 84 11.42 0.63 6.67
CA LEU A 84 10.00 0.95 6.68
C LEU A 84 9.71 2.36 6.16
N SER A 85 10.56 3.33 6.49
CA SER A 85 10.47 4.69 5.97
C SER A 85 10.72 4.74 4.47
N GLU A 86 11.73 4.03 3.99
CA GLU A 86 12.06 3.94 2.56
C GLU A 86 10.96 3.27 1.75
N VAL A 87 10.49 2.10 2.21
CA VAL A 87 9.40 1.35 1.58
C VAL A 87 8.10 2.14 1.62
N THR A 88 7.81 2.86 2.71
CA THR A 88 6.64 3.76 2.77
C THR A 88 6.70 4.81 1.67
N ARG A 89 7.85 5.45 1.47
CA ARG A 89 8.04 6.48 0.43
C ARG A 89 7.92 5.92 -0.98
N GLU A 90 8.28 4.66 -1.20
CA GLU A 90 8.14 3.95 -2.47
C GLU A 90 6.69 3.51 -2.74
N VAL A 91 6.02 2.93 -1.74
CA VAL A 91 4.73 2.23 -1.90
C VAL A 91 3.53 3.17 -1.77
N GLN A 92 3.59 4.15 -0.85
CA GLN A 92 2.46 5.04 -0.57
C GLN A 92 1.96 5.78 -1.83
N PRO A 93 2.83 6.36 -2.69
CA PRO A 93 2.37 7.02 -3.91
C PRO A 93 1.67 6.07 -4.88
N VAL A 94 2.14 4.82 -4.99
CA VAL A 94 1.52 3.79 -5.84
C VAL A 94 0.09 3.53 -5.34
N ILE A 95 -0.08 3.25 -4.04
CA ILE A 95 -1.39 3.01 -3.42
C ILE A 95 -2.35 4.19 -3.63
N MET A 96 -1.87 5.43 -3.50
CA MET A 96 -2.69 6.62 -3.65
C MET A 96 -3.25 6.79 -5.07
N GLN A 97 -2.50 6.38 -6.08
CA GLN A 97 -2.90 6.47 -7.50
C GLN A 97 -3.81 5.31 -7.93
N MET A 98 -3.88 4.22 -7.15
CA MET A 98 -4.75 3.09 -7.46
C MET A 98 -6.24 3.45 -7.30
N SER A 99 -7.06 2.94 -8.21
CA SER A 99 -8.51 2.86 -8.02
C SER A 99 -8.86 1.96 -6.83
N GLY A 100 -10.09 2.06 -6.31
CA GLY A 100 -10.58 1.26 -5.18
C GLY A 100 -10.69 -0.23 -5.47
N SER A 101 -9.55 -0.91 -5.61
CA SER A 101 -9.44 -2.32 -5.95
C SER A 101 -9.11 -3.18 -4.73
N LYS A 102 -9.34 -4.50 -4.83
CA LYS A 102 -8.91 -5.45 -3.79
C LYS A 102 -7.39 -5.40 -3.58
N LEU A 103 -6.62 -5.24 -4.65
CA LEU A 103 -5.16 -5.12 -4.57
C LEU A 103 -4.74 -3.89 -3.76
N LYS A 104 -5.38 -2.73 -4.00
CA LYS A 104 -5.14 -1.51 -3.21
C LYS A 104 -5.34 -1.78 -1.73
N ILE A 105 -6.47 -2.39 -1.36
CA ILE A 105 -6.78 -2.72 0.04
C ILE A 105 -5.69 -3.64 0.64
N LYS A 106 -5.24 -4.66 -0.09
CA LYS A 106 -4.20 -5.57 0.43
C LYS A 106 -2.84 -4.89 0.58
N LEU A 107 -2.44 -4.03 -0.35
CA LEU A 107 -1.21 -3.26 -0.22
C LEU A 107 -1.27 -2.27 0.95
N THR A 108 -2.40 -1.57 1.12
CA THR A 108 -2.65 -0.68 2.27
C THR A 108 -2.55 -1.45 3.58
N ASN A 109 -3.31 -2.54 3.72
CA ASN A 109 -3.32 -3.33 4.95
C ASN A 109 -1.94 -3.96 5.26
N THR A 110 -1.18 -4.33 4.23
CA THR A 110 0.18 -4.85 4.41
C THR A 110 1.09 -3.77 4.99
N LEU A 111 1.09 -2.58 4.40
CA LEU A 111 1.90 -1.45 4.85
C LEU A 111 1.51 -1.00 6.27
N ASP A 112 0.22 -0.94 6.56
CA ASP A 112 -0.29 -0.56 7.87
C ASP A 112 0.06 -1.60 8.94
N ALA A 113 -0.08 -2.90 8.64
CA ALA A 113 0.36 -3.96 9.56
C ALA A 113 1.87 -3.88 9.87
N PHE A 114 2.72 -3.53 8.90
CA PHE A 114 4.13 -3.30 9.17
C PHE A 114 4.37 -2.09 10.09
N ARG A 115 3.63 -0.99 9.88
CA ARG A 115 3.71 0.22 10.73
C ARG A 115 3.25 -0.04 12.14
N ASP A 116 2.13 -0.73 12.30
CA ASP A 116 1.58 -1.10 13.61
C ASP A 116 2.54 -2.04 14.34
N GLY A 117 3.09 -3.04 13.65
CA GLY A 117 4.13 -3.91 14.20
C GLY A 117 5.36 -3.13 14.71
N ALA A 118 5.84 -2.17 13.93
CA ALA A 118 6.97 -1.31 14.31
C ALA A 118 6.65 -0.44 15.53
N TYR A 119 5.47 0.16 15.56
CA TYR A 119 5.00 0.98 16.67
C TYR A 119 4.98 0.20 17.98
N TRP A 120 4.47 -1.04 17.95
CA TRP A 120 4.42 -1.92 19.11
C TRP A 120 5.81 -2.38 19.53
N TRP A 121 6.68 -2.73 18.58
CA TRP A 121 8.04 -3.15 18.91
C TRP A 121 8.81 -2.02 19.60
N GLN A 122 8.63 -0.77 19.17
CA GLN A 122 9.23 0.39 19.84
C GLN A 122 8.88 0.50 21.33
N GLN A 123 7.70 0.02 21.75
CA GLN A 123 7.31 0.08 23.17
C GLN A 123 8.16 -0.83 24.06
N VAL A 124 8.74 -1.89 23.49
CA VAL A 124 9.53 -2.90 24.22
C VAL A 124 11.02 -2.87 23.90
N ASP A 125 11.44 -2.15 22.86
CA ASP A 125 12.85 -2.03 22.44
C ASP A 125 13.62 -0.94 23.21
N GLN A 126 13.13 -0.49 24.38
CA GLN A 126 13.77 0.59 25.11
C GLN A 126 15.19 0.21 25.56
N PRO A 127 16.20 1.06 25.32
CA PRO A 127 17.53 0.85 25.90
C PRO A 127 17.39 0.93 27.43
N ARG A 128 17.90 -0.09 28.13
CA ARG A 128 18.02 -0.06 29.59
C ARG A 128 19.03 1.03 29.97
N VAL A 129 18.59 2.28 30.07
CA VAL A 129 19.38 3.35 30.67
C VAL A 129 19.43 3.03 32.16
N VAL A 130 20.49 2.35 32.59
CA VAL A 130 20.81 2.18 34.00
C VAL A 130 21.23 3.55 34.49
N ASN A 131 20.27 4.32 35.02
CA ASN A 131 20.55 5.59 35.63
C ASN A 131 21.23 5.30 36.98
N VAL A 132 22.57 5.29 36.99
CA VAL A 132 23.38 4.97 38.18
C VAL A 132 23.07 5.91 39.36
N SER A 133 22.58 7.12 39.07
CA SER A 133 22.14 8.09 40.07
C SER A 133 20.79 7.77 40.72
N ALA A 134 20.05 6.78 40.18
CA ALA A 134 18.73 6.39 40.66
C ALA A 134 18.77 5.15 41.56
N LEU A 135 19.93 4.53 41.78
CA LEU A 135 20.11 3.41 42.72
C LEU A 135 19.72 3.73 44.18
N ALA A 136 19.58 5.02 44.52
CA ALA A 136 19.11 5.46 45.83
C ALA A 136 17.62 5.86 45.89
N ALA A 137 16.90 5.85 44.76
CA ALA A 137 15.52 6.38 44.68
C ALA A 137 14.54 5.51 43.88
N THR A 138 14.94 4.37 43.30
CA THR A 138 14.12 3.64 42.32
C THR A 138 13.39 2.43 42.92
N GLU A 139 12.44 2.70 43.80
CA GLU A 139 11.17 1.97 43.82
C GLU A 139 10.10 2.87 43.18
N VAL A 140 10.35 3.38 41.98
CA VAL A 140 9.23 3.80 41.12
C VAL A 140 8.66 2.51 40.56
N SER A 141 7.84 1.86 41.38
CA SER A 141 7.13 0.63 41.10
C SER A 141 6.45 0.72 39.74
N GLN A 142 6.97 0.00 38.74
CA GLN A 142 6.16 -0.37 37.60
C GLN A 142 4.91 -1.04 38.16
N SER A 143 3.74 -0.47 37.89
CA SER A 143 2.50 -1.06 38.38
C SER A 143 2.36 -2.46 37.80
N SER A 144 1.73 -3.39 38.51
CA SER A 144 1.49 -4.75 37.99
C SER A 144 0.77 -4.75 36.64
N SER A 145 -0.06 -3.74 36.38
CA SER A 145 -0.70 -3.48 35.09
C SER A 145 0.28 -3.11 33.98
N ASP A 146 1.32 -2.31 34.25
CA ASP A 146 2.33 -1.94 33.25
C ASP A 146 3.15 -3.17 32.82
N THR A 147 3.49 -4.03 33.78
CA THR A 147 4.21 -5.29 33.52
C THR A 147 3.36 -6.26 32.70
N ALA A 148 2.07 -6.41 33.05
CA ALA A 148 1.15 -7.24 32.28
C ALA A 148 0.95 -6.70 30.86
N PHE A 149 0.80 -5.39 30.69
CA PHE A 149 0.69 -4.76 29.37
C PHE A 149 1.94 -5.02 28.51
N LEU A 150 3.13 -4.71 29.02
CA LEU A 150 4.40 -4.91 28.31
C LEU A 150 4.65 -6.37 27.95
N SER A 151 4.19 -7.33 28.78
CA SER A 151 4.31 -8.76 28.48
C SER A 151 3.48 -9.22 27.26
N THR A 152 2.44 -8.46 26.89
CA THR A 152 1.60 -8.77 25.73
C THR A 152 2.09 -8.13 24.43
N VAL A 153 2.87 -7.05 24.52
CA VAL A 153 3.34 -6.29 23.36
C VAL A 153 4.10 -7.17 22.33
N PRO A 154 5.03 -8.06 22.72
CA PRO A 154 5.70 -8.92 21.75
C PRO A 154 4.74 -9.82 20.95
N TYR A 155 3.63 -10.26 21.56
CA TYR A 155 2.59 -11.01 20.83
C TYR A 155 1.87 -10.13 19.82
N THR A 156 1.56 -8.88 20.19
CA THR A 156 0.96 -7.91 19.27
C THR A 156 1.86 -7.65 18.07
N VAL A 157 3.17 -7.53 18.27
CA VAL A 157 4.15 -7.42 17.17
C VAL A 157 4.11 -8.66 16.26
N ALA A 158 4.18 -9.85 16.85
CA ALA A 158 4.15 -11.11 16.09
C ALA A 158 2.84 -11.29 15.29
N ILE A 159 1.70 -10.88 15.84
CA ILE A 159 0.40 -10.88 15.16
C ILE A 159 0.43 -9.95 13.94
N ASN A 160 0.96 -8.74 14.09
CA ASN A 160 1.08 -7.77 13.00
C ASN A 160 1.98 -8.30 11.87
N TRP A 161 3.11 -8.94 12.17
CA TRP A 161 3.94 -9.59 11.14
C TRP A 161 3.19 -10.69 10.38
N ARG A 162 2.39 -11.50 11.07
CA ARG A 162 1.57 -12.54 10.44
C ARG A 162 0.47 -11.95 9.57
N GLN A 163 -0.15 -10.86 9.99
CA GLN A 163 -1.14 -10.13 9.19
C GLN A 163 -0.51 -9.52 7.94
N ALA A 164 0.64 -8.84 8.08
CA ALA A 164 1.40 -8.29 6.97
C ALA A 164 1.73 -9.36 5.92
N HIS A 165 2.27 -10.51 6.35
CA HIS A 165 2.54 -11.67 5.49
C HIS A 165 1.29 -12.16 4.75
N THR A 166 0.17 -12.30 5.48
CA THR A 166 -1.09 -12.77 4.92
C THR A 166 -1.62 -11.82 3.86
N TYR A 167 -1.60 -10.52 4.12
CA TYR A 167 -2.06 -9.51 3.16
C TYR A 167 -1.13 -9.40 1.96
N LEU A 168 0.19 -9.53 2.17
CA LEU A 168 1.18 -9.52 1.09
C LEU A 168 0.97 -10.70 0.14
N THR A 169 0.84 -11.91 0.68
CA THR A 169 0.55 -13.12 -0.12
C THR A 169 -0.75 -12.98 -0.93
N GLN A 170 -1.77 -12.35 -0.36
CA GLN A 170 -3.02 -12.06 -1.06
C GLN A 170 -2.83 -11.00 -2.16
N ALA A 171 -2.04 -9.95 -1.91
CA ALA A 171 -1.70 -8.95 -2.91
C ALA A 171 -0.96 -9.57 -4.11
N GLU A 172 -0.01 -10.47 -3.85
CA GLU A 172 0.70 -11.21 -4.90
C GLU A 172 -0.23 -12.03 -5.78
N THR A 173 -1.22 -12.69 -5.17
CA THR A 173 -2.18 -13.50 -5.92
C THR A 173 -3.08 -12.63 -6.80
N LEU A 174 -3.40 -11.41 -6.34
CA LEU A 174 -4.23 -10.45 -7.08
C LEU A 174 -3.48 -9.68 -8.17
N ALA A 175 -2.15 -9.68 -8.14
CA ALA A 175 -1.30 -8.99 -9.11
C ALA A 175 -0.86 -9.87 -10.28
N LYS A 176 -1.16 -11.18 -10.22
CA LYS A 176 -0.98 -12.14 -11.32
C LYS A 176 -2.17 -12.10 -12.27
#